data_AF-A0A3P7W7G8-F1
#
_entry.id   AF-A0A3P7W7G8-F1
#
_cell.length_a   1.000
_cell.length_b   1.000
_cell.length_c   1.000
_cell.angle_alpha   90.00
_cell.angle_beta   90.00
_cell.angle_gamma   90.00
#
_symmetry.space_group_name_H-M   'P 1'
#
loop_
_entity.id
_entity.type
_entity.pdbx_description
1 polymer ?
#
loop_
_entity_poly.entity_id
_entity_poly.type
_entity_poly.pdbx_seq_one_letter_code
_entity_poly.pdbx_strand_id
1 'polypeptide(L)'
;MTFQDVGCLDATRVKLDYYGGDDYIHANYVGTPTSSRRFICTQAPLEKTCKEFWFMCMQDRVEFIVMLCNFIEKGAKKCYQYFPLSGSMTFGEITVAFAGSTMMRFTCPTNAQVRITTLIVERNGRKMRTRHLHWIDWPDRGVPPADTAIVQVLELIKGTQAPIVVHCSAGVGRTGSMVLIQYILESISMGGPLEETDKVLLKIRAQRANTIQASQLISYSDQFQTDQQYLFVHQVLLNYFVENQLLDPRWKPFLNRFTVEYNRSVF
;
A
#
# COMPACT_ATOMS: atom_id res chain seq x y z
N MET A 1 3.28 17.95 -6.93
CA MET A 1 4.49 17.50 -7.64
C MET A 1 4.12 16.24 -8.39
N THR A 2 4.27 16.24 -9.71
CA THR A 2 4.27 15.00 -10.50
C THR A 2 5.62 14.34 -10.30
N PHE A 3 5.65 13.09 -9.83
CA PHE A 3 6.88 12.33 -9.64
C PHE A 3 7.47 11.99 -11.01
N GLN A 4 8.30 12.89 -11.56
CA GLN A 4 8.95 12.71 -12.86
C GLN A 4 9.84 11.45 -12.90
N ASP A 5 10.20 10.90 -11.74
CA ASP A 5 11.13 9.77 -11.62
C ASP A 5 10.48 8.39 -11.41
N VAL A 6 9.15 8.30 -11.30
CA VAL A 6 8.46 7.00 -11.19
C VAL A 6 7.74 6.70 -12.49
N GLY A 7 8.31 5.80 -13.30
CA GLY A 7 7.68 5.33 -14.54
C GLY A 7 6.44 4.46 -14.27
N CYS A 8 5.43 4.58 -15.14
CA CYS A 8 4.31 3.63 -15.21
C CYS A 8 4.65 2.56 -16.25
N LEU A 9 4.82 1.30 -15.84
CA LEU A 9 5.23 0.23 -16.76
C LEU A 9 4.07 -0.22 -17.65
N ASP A 10 4.22 -0.14 -18.97
CA ASP A 10 3.16 -0.48 -19.92
C ASP A 10 2.67 -1.93 -19.82
N ALA A 11 3.57 -2.87 -19.51
CA ALA A 11 3.27 -4.31 -19.46
C ALA A 11 2.20 -4.65 -18.41
N THR A 12 2.11 -3.87 -17.34
CA THR A 12 1.24 -4.13 -16.18
C THR A 12 0.36 -2.95 -15.81
N ARG A 13 0.40 -1.85 -16.58
CA ARG A 13 -0.41 -0.67 -16.28
C ARG A 13 -1.90 -1.02 -16.28
N VAL A 14 -2.63 -0.39 -15.39
CA VAL A 14 -4.09 -0.40 -15.47
C VAL A 14 -4.51 0.44 -16.66
N LYS A 15 -5.39 -0.11 -17.50
CA LYS A 15 -5.98 0.60 -18.64
C LYS A 15 -7.43 0.90 -18.31
N LEU A 16 -7.82 2.17 -18.45
CA LEU A 16 -9.19 2.58 -18.23
C LEU A 16 -10.03 2.25 -19.47
N ASP A 17 -11.13 1.54 -19.28
CA ASP A 17 -12.10 1.21 -20.33
C ASP A 17 -13.05 2.40 -20.62
N TYR A 18 -12.47 3.56 -20.94
CA TYR A 18 -13.22 4.76 -21.27
C TYR A 18 -13.62 4.75 -22.75
N TYR A 19 -14.92 4.85 -23.05
CA TYR A 19 -15.39 5.03 -24.42
C TYR A 19 -14.90 6.39 -24.95
N GLY A 20 -13.83 6.39 -25.76
CA GLY A 20 -13.38 7.53 -26.57
C GLY A 20 -12.37 8.50 -25.92
N GLY A 21 -11.68 8.10 -24.85
CA GLY A 21 -10.69 8.95 -24.13
C GLY A 21 -9.31 8.32 -23.97
N ASP A 22 -8.42 9.03 -23.27
CA ASP A 22 -7.12 8.52 -22.81
C ASP A 22 -7.34 7.38 -21.80
N ASP A 23 -6.73 6.21 -22.05
CA ASP A 23 -6.85 5.01 -21.20
C ASP A 23 -5.89 5.04 -20.00
N TYR A 24 -5.14 6.14 -19.85
CA TYR A 24 -4.05 6.23 -18.90
C TYR A 24 -4.48 6.58 -17.47
N ILE A 25 -3.98 5.79 -16.54
CA ILE A 25 -3.83 6.14 -15.13
C ILE A 25 -2.46 5.66 -14.67
N HIS A 26 -1.80 6.40 -13.76
CA HIS A 26 -0.49 6.03 -13.22
C HIS A 26 -0.62 4.95 -12.14
N ALA A 27 -1.04 3.75 -12.56
CA ALA A 27 -1.29 2.60 -11.72
C ALA A 27 -0.84 1.32 -12.43
N ASN A 28 -0.33 0.36 -11.65
CA ASN A 28 0.05 -0.96 -12.16
C ASN A 28 -0.64 -2.05 -11.34
N TYR A 29 -1.07 -3.12 -12.02
CA TYR A 29 -1.39 -4.37 -11.36
C TYR A 29 -0.11 -4.99 -10.80
N VAL A 30 -0.18 -5.45 -9.56
CA VAL A 30 0.91 -6.18 -8.90
C VAL A 30 0.35 -7.47 -8.31
N GLY A 31 0.89 -8.59 -8.77
CA GLY A 31 0.54 -9.92 -8.32
C GLY A 31 1.30 -10.36 -7.07
N THR A 32 0.70 -11.31 -6.38
CA THR A 32 1.27 -12.07 -5.28
C THR A 32 1.09 -13.58 -5.58
N PRO A 33 1.66 -14.49 -4.77
CA PRO A 33 1.55 -15.93 -5.02
C PRO A 33 0.11 -16.44 -5.17
N THR A 34 -0.87 -15.80 -4.52
CA THR A 34 -2.28 -16.23 -4.60
C THR A 34 -3.08 -15.58 -5.73
N SER A 35 -2.63 -14.45 -6.28
CA SER A 35 -3.37 -13.73 -7.34
C SER A 35 -2.45 -12.87 -8.20
N SER A 36 -2.54 -13.03 -9.52
CA SER A 36 -1.75 -12.27 -10.49
C SER A 36 -2.13 -10.78 -10.58
N ARG A 37 -3.29 -10.39 -10.03
CA ARG A 37 -3.78 -9.00 -9.95
C ARG A 37 -4.22 -8.65 -8.54
N ARG A 38 -3.44 -9.08 -7.54
CA ARG A 38 -3.79 -8.91 -6.13
C ARG A 38 -3.97 -7.44 -5.75
N PHE A 39 -3.05 -6.60 -6.21
CA PHE A 39 -3.02 -5.18 -5.91
C PHE A 39 -3.10 -4.32 -7.17
N ILE A 40 -3.65 -3.13 -7.01
CA ILE A 40 -3.43 -1.99 -7.90
C ILE A 40 -2.57 -0.99 -7.12
N CYS A 41 -1.30 -0.88 -7.50
CA CYS A 41 -0.38 0.09 -6.91
C CYS A 41 -0.39 1.36 -7.74
N THR A 42 -0.73 2.48 -7.12
CA THR A 42 -0.92 3.77 -7.81
C THR A 42 -0.33 4.92 -7.03
N GLN A 43 -0.01 6.02 -7.71
CA GLN A 43 0.31 7.29 -7.06
C GLN A 43 -0.93 7.84 -6.32
N ALA A 44 -0.71 8.77 -5.40
CA ALA A 44 -1.79 9.54 -4.82
C ALA A 44 -2.60 10.25 -5.93
N PRO A 45 -3.95 10.24 -5.84
CA PRO A 45 -4.77 11.03 -6.74
C PRO A 45 -4.36 12.50 -6.72
N LEU A 46 -4.27 13.07 -7.92
CA LEU A 46 -4.15 14.50 -8.15
C LEU A 46 -5.55 15.07 -8.38
N GLU A 47 -5.70 16.38 -8.20
CA GLU A 47 -6.97 17.07 -8.47
C GLU A 47 -7.58 16.69 -9.83
N LYS A 48 -6.75 16.71 -10.87
CA LYS A 48 -7.15 16.38 -12.26
C LYS A 48 -7.27 14.88 -12.57
N THR A 49 -6.95 13.99 -11.63
CA THR A 49 -6.98 12.53 -11.85
C THR A 49 -7.94 11.79 -10.91
N CYS A 50 -8.73 12.52 -10.11
CA CYS A 50 -9.65 11.89 -9.16
C CYS A 50 -10.79 11.13 -9.86
N LYS A 51 -11.25 11.65 -11.01
CA LYS A 51 -12.27 10.98 -11.84
C LYS A 51 -11.74 9.63 -12.33
N GLU A 52 -10.55 9.62 -12.90
CA GLU A 52 -9.87 8.44 -13.45
C GLU A 52 -9.60 7.41 -12.34
N PHE A 53 -9.18 7.88 -11.16
CA PHE A 53 -8.98 7.02 -9.99
C PHE A 53 -10.28 6.30 -9.58
N TRP A 54 -11.39 7.02 -9.47
CA TRP A 54 -12.67 6.38 -9.12
C TRP A 54 -13.25 5.53 -10.24
N PHE A 55 -13.02 5.90 -11.49
CA PHE A 55 -13.37 5.09 -12.63
C PHE A 55 -12.66 3.74 -12.56
N MET A 56 -11.33 3.76 -12.35
CA MET A 56 -10.51 2.56 -12.13
C MET A 56 -11.08 1.69 -10.99
N CYS A 57 -11.40 2.31 -9.85
CA CYS A 57 -11.99 1.59 -8.73
C CYS A 57 -13.32 0.91 -9.10
N MET A 58 -14.20 1.58 -9.84
CA MET A 58 -15.48 0.99 -10.26
C MET A 58 -15.31 -0.10 -11.32
N GLN A 59 -14.37 0.08 -12.25
CA GLN A 59 -14.02 -0.89 -13.29
C GLN A 59 -13.59 -2.21 -12.68
N ASP A 60 -12.62 -2.17 -11.76
CA ASP A 60 -12.05 -3.35 -11.11
C ASP A 60 -12.83 -3.80 -9.87
N ARG A 61 -14.01 -3.20 -9.62
CA ARG A 61 -14.91 -3.50 -8.49
C ARG A 61 -14.19 -3.46 -7.13
N VAL A 62 -13.35 -2.45 -6.95
CA VAL A 62 -12.48 -2.31 -5.78
C VAL A 62 -13.29 -2.19 -4.49
N GLU A 63 -13.20 -3.22 -3.66
CA GLU A 63 -13.81 -3.25 -2.33
C GLU A 63 -12.95 -2.47 -1.32
N PHE A 64 -11.62 -2.48 -1.48
CA PHE A 64 -10.69 -1.94 -0.50
C PHE A 64 -9.68 -0.99 -1.13
N ILE A 65 -9.52 0.18 -0.50
CA ILE A 65 -8.45 1.14 -0.78
C ILE A 65 -7.61 1.28 0.49
N VAL A 66 -6.29 1.13 0.40
CA VAL A 66 -5.36 1.42 1.49
C VAL A 66 -4.55 2.67 1.15
N MET A 67 -4.76 3.72 1.93
CA MET A 67 -4.08 5.00 1.84
C MET A 67 -3.01 5.10 2.93
N LEU A 68 -1.75 5.19 2.52
CA LEU A 68 -0.58 5.15 3.40
C LEU A 68 0.11 6.51 3.55
N CYS A 69 -0.55 7.61 3.19
CA CYS A 69 -0.06 8.97 3.40
C CYS A 69 -1.20 9.91 3.74
N ASN A 70 -0.90 11.02 4.40
CA ASN A 70 -1.87 12.10 4.60
C ASN A 70 -2.00 12.99 3.35
N PHE A 71 -3.02 13.84 3.30
CA PHE A 71 -3.15 14.83 2.22
C PHE A 71 -1.98 15.84 2.23
N ILE A 72 -1.57 16.26 3.42
CA ILE A 72 -0.45 17.17 3.67
C ILE A 72 0.45 16.53 4.70
N GLU A 73 1.75 16.47 4.41
CA GLU A 73 2.78 15.98 5.34
C GLU A 73 3.91 17.00 5.38
N LYS A 74 4.30 17.45 6.58
CA LYS A 74 5.35 18.46 6.79
C LYS A 74 5.20 19.71 5.89
N GLY A 75 3.96 20.17 5.70
CA GLY A 75 3.63 21.33 4.88
C GLY A 75 3.58 21.09 3.36
N ALA A 76 3.95 19.90 2.88
CA ALA A 76 3.89 19.55 1.46
C ALA A 76 2.61 18.77 1.12
N LYS A 77 1.95 19.14 0.02
CA LYS A 77 0.81 18.38 -0.53
C LYS A 77 1.29 17.04 -1.07
N LYS A 78 0.83 15.94 -0.48
CA LYS A 78 1.18 14.55 -0.86
C LYS A 78 0.07 13.83 -1.61
N CYS A 79 -1.19 14.16 -1.31
CA CYS A 79 -2.37 13.57 -1.92
C CYS A 79 -3.49 14.60 -2.01
N TYR A 80 -4.22 14.65 -3.12
CA TYR A 80 -5.46 15.43 -3.20
C TYR A 80 -6.56 14.72 -2.42
N GLN A 81 -7.52 15.47 -1.86
CA GLN A 81 -8.68 14.86 -1.22
C GLN A 81 -9.64 14.33 -2.29
N TYR A 82 -9.54 13.03 -2.55
CA TYR A 82 -10.36 12.33 -3.54
C TYR A 82 -11.60 11.66 -2.95
N PHE A 83 -11.91 11.87 -1.68
CA PHE A 83 -13.10 11.28 -1.04
C PHE A 83 -13.71 12.23 0.01
N PRO A 84 -15.03 12.16 0.25
CA PRO A 84 -15.67 12.95 1.29
C PRO A 84 -15.27 12.46 2.69
N LEU A 85 -15.01 13.41 3.59
CA LEU A 85 -14.95 13.13 5.04
C LEU A 85 -16.35 13.17 5.69
N SER A 86 -17.31 13.78 5.01
CA SER A 86 -18.74 13.82 5.31
C SER A 86 -19.52 14.16 4.03
N GLY A 87 -20.82 13.85 4.00
CA GLY A 87 -21.66 14.15 2.83
C GLY A 87 -21.21 13.40 1.57
N SER A 88 -21.01 14.11 0.47
CA SER A 88 -20.56 13.52 -0.80
C SER A 88 -19.65 14.47 -1.59
N MET A 89 -18.84 13.89 -2.48
CA MET A 89 -18.04 14.60 -3.48
C MET A 89 -18.32 14.01 -4.86
N THR A 90 -18.28 14.84 -5.89
CA THR A 90 -18.51 14.42 -7.28
C THR A 90 -17.28 14.68 -8.12
N PHE A 91 -16.86 13.67 -8.89
CA PHE A 91 -15.71 13.68 -9.79
C PHE A 91 -16.19 13.30 -11.20
N GLY A 92 -16.52 14.31 -12.01
CA GLY A 92 -17.21 14.10 -13.28
C GLY A 92 -18.58 13.46 -13.06
N GLU A 93 -18.81 12.30 -13.67
CA GLU A 93 -20.05 11.53 -13.55
C GLU A 93 -20.10 10.57 -12.34
N ILE A 94 -19.05 10.57 -11.49
CA ILE A 94 -18.94 9.67 -10.34
C ILE A 94 -19.20 10.44 -9.06
N THR A 95 -20.18 10.02 -8.27
CA THR A 95 -20.43 10.55 -6.92
C THR A 95 -19.94 9.56 -5.88
N VAL A 96 -19.15 10.05 -4.93
CA VAL A 96 -18.66 9.29 -3.77
C VAL A 96 -19.32 9.87 -2.54
N ALA A 97 -20.07 9.05 -1.80
CA ALA A 97 -20.76 9.44 -0.59
C ALA A 97 -20.16 8.77 0.64
N PHE A 98 -20.02 9.53 1.72
CA PHE A 98 -19.59 9.05 3.02
C PHE A 98 -20.74 8.30 3.70
N ALA A 99 -20.47 7.08 4.19
CA ALA A 99 -21.46 6.22 4.86
C ALA A 99 -21.06 5.84 6.30
N GLY A 100 -20.02 6.46 6.85
CA GLY A 100 -19.56 6.21 8.22
C GLY A 100 -18.06 5.94 8.29
N SER A 101 -17.49 6.15 9.47
CA SER A 101 -16.08 5.82 9.74
C SER A 101 -15.89 5.29 11.15
N THR A 102 -14.86 4.48 11.32
CA THR A 102 -14.43 3.95 12.61
C THR A 102 -12.91 3.85 12.67
N MET A 103 -12.35 3.82 13.86
CA MET A 103 -10.95 3.43 14.04
C MET A 103 -10.85 1.91 14.08
N MET A 104 -9.86 1.37 13.36
CA MET A 104 -9.53 -0.05 13.43
C MET A 104 -9.11 -0.41 14.86
N ARG A 105 -9.61 -1.54 15.36
CA ARG A 105 -9.19 -2.09 16.65
C ARG A 105 -8.16 -3.18 16.38
N PHE A 106 -6.94 -2.93 16.84
CA PHE A 106 -5.86 -3.90 16.76
C PHE A 106 -5.91 -4.85 17.96
N THR A 107 -5.58 -6.11 17.73
CA THR A 107 -5.38 -7.10 18.80
C THR A 107 -3.92 -7.21 19.23
N CYS A 108 -2.98 -6.76 18.38
CA CYS A 108 -1.57 -6.66 18.73
C CYS A 108 -1.31 -5.38 19.55
N PRO A 109 -0.30 -5.37 20.43
CA PRO A 109 0.15 -4.15 21.10
C PRO A 109 0.72 -3.16 20.07
N THR A 110 -0.06 -2.15 19.71
CA THR A 110 0.34 -1.11 18.74
C THR A 110 -0.31 0.22 19.07
N ASN A 111 0.35 1.31 18.69
CA ASN A 111 -0.20 2.67 18.70
C ASN A 111 -0.66 3.12 17.30
N ALA A 112 -0.58 2.24 16.29
CA ALA A 112 -0.94 2.56 14.92
C ALA A 112 -2.39 3.08 14.80
N GLN A 113 -2.57 4.11 14.00
CA GLN A 113 -3.87 4.75 13.80
C GLN A 113 -4.37 4.50 12.38
N VAL A 114 -5.25 3.52 12.23
CA VAL A 114 -5.92 3.22 10.95
C VAL A 114 -7.40 3.58 11.03
N ARG A 115 -7.86 4.52 10.21
CA ARG A 115 -9.27 4.86 10.06
C ARG A 115 -9.88 4.10 8.90
N ILE A 116 -10.99 3.43 9.15
CA ILE A 116 -11.78 2.73 8.14
C ILE A 116 -13.01 3.57 7.83
N THR A 117 -13.10 4.08 6.61
CA THR A 117 -14.24 4.86 6.11
C THR A 117 -15.01 4.04 5.09
N THR A 118 -16.32 3.93 5.26
CA THR A 118 -17.20 3.31 4.25
C THR A 118 -17.65 4.36 3.26
N LEU A 119 -17.43 4.10 1.99
CA LEU A 119 -17.78 4.95 0.86
C LEU A 119 -18.78 4.23 -0.03
N ILE A 120 -19.78 4.96 -0.51
CA ILE A 120 -20.72 4.51 -1.55
C ILE A 120 -20.37 5.28 -2.82
N VAL A 121 -19.88 4.55 -3.82
CA VAL A 121 -19.48 5.08 -5.13
C VAL A 121 -20.60 4.81 -6.10
N GLU A 122 -21.11 5.85 -6.75
CA GLU A 122 -22.21 5.79 -7.70
C GLU A 122 -21.82 6.40 -9.05
N ARG A 123 -22.19 5.71 -10.12
CA ARG A 123 -22.07 6.21 -11.50
C ARG A 123 -23.20 5.62 -12.33
N ASN A 124 -23.97 6.47 -13.00
CA ASN A 124 -25.07 6.07 -13.89
C ASN A 124 -26.03 5.03 -13.25
N GLY A 125 -26.41 5.25 -11.99
CA GLY A 125 -27.28 4.35 -11.21
C GLY A 125 -26.62 3.08 -10.68
N ARG A 126 -25.40 2.74 -11.11
CA ARG A 126 -24.63 1.62 -10.54
C ARG A 126 -23.92 2.08 -9.26
N LYS A 127 -24.19 1.36 -8.16
CA LYS A 127 -23.58 1.61 -6.85
C LYS A 127 -22.56 0.52 -6.48
N MET A 128 -21.50 0.92 -5.79
CA MET A 128 -20.48 0.05 -5.23
C MET A 128 -20.11 0.54 -3.83
N ARG A 129 -19.95 -0.38 -2.89
CA ARG A 129 -19.44 -0.06 -1.55
C ARG A 129 -17.94 -0.31 -1.52
N THR A 130 -17.18 0.68 -1.07
CA THR A 130 -15.72 0.60 -0.89
C THR A 130 -15.34 0.98 0.53
N ARG A 131 -14.47 0.20 1.16
CA ARG A 131 -13.86 0.52 2.44
C ARG A 131 -12.49 1.15 2.21
N HIS A 132 -12.32 2.37 2.69
CA HIS A 132 -11.08 3.12 2.63
C HIS A 132 -10.36 3.02 3.98
N LEU A 133 -9.18 2.41 3.98
CA LEU A 133 -8.32 2.22 5.14
C LEU A 133 -7.20 3.26 5.05
N HIS A 134 -7.27 4.28 5.89
CA HIS A 134 -6.26 5.33 5.97
C HIS A 134 -5.35 5.08 7.17
N TRP A 135 -4.07 4.77 6.91
CA TRP A 135 -3.03 4.77 7.93
C TRP A 135 -2.55 6.20 8.18
N ILE A 136 -2.99 6.79 9.29
CA ILE A 136 -2.89 8.21 9.58
C ILE A 136 -1.48 8.60 10.05
N ASP A 137 -0.87 7.74 10.86
CA ASP A 137 0.37 8.02 11.59
C ASP A 137 1.61 7.37 10.95
N TRP A 138 1.53 6.94 9.68
CA TRP A 138 2.73 6.53 8.95
C TRP A 138 3.57 7.78 8.64
N PRO A 139 4.82 7.88 9.11
CA PRO A 139 5.60 9.11 9.01
C PRO A 139 5.98 9.47 7.57
N ASP A 140 6.11 10.79 7.30
CA ASP A 140 6.57 11.31 5.99
C ASP A 140 7.90 10.68 5.57
N ARG A 141 8.86 10.73 6.50
CA ARG A 141 10.21 10.18 6.39
C ARG A 141 10.37 9.07 7.42
N GLY A 142 10.80 7.90 6.97
CA GLY A 142 10.99 6.71 7.80
C GLY A 142 9.80 5.77 7.77
N VAL A 143 9.68 4.99 8.83
CA VAL A 143 8.74 3.87 8.96
C VAL A 143 8.04 3.91 10.32
N PRO A 144 6.83 3.36 10.44
CA PRO A 144 6.18 3.22 11.74
C PRO A 144 6.97 2.22 12.62
N PRO A 145 6.64 2.11 13.92
CA PRO A 145 7.10 0.99 14.74
C PRO A 145 6.87 -0.34 14.01
N ALA A 146 7.88 -1.21 14.01
CA ALA A 146 7.86 -2.48 13.29
C ALA A 146 7.05 -3.56 14.03
N ASP A 147 5.86 -3.22 14.51
CA ASP A 147 4.90 -4.15 15.10
C ASP A 147 4.06 -4.87 14.01
N THR A 148 3.13 -5.73 14.42
CA THR A 148 2.30 -6.52 13.50
C THR A 148 1.01 -5.81 13.05
N ALA A 149 0.84 -4.50 13.30
CA ALA A 149 -0.38 -3.78 12.90
C ALA A 149 -0.65 -3.87 11.39
N ILE A 150 0.41 -3.78 10.57
CA ILE A 150 0.30 -3.93 9.12
C ILE A 150 -0.17 -5.31 8.70
N VAL A 151 0.20 -6.35 9.44
CA VAL A 151 -0.30 -7.71 9.20
C VAL A 151 -1.79 -7.81 9.49
N GLN A 152 -2.29 -7.14 10.54
CA GLN A 152 -3.73 -7.11 10.81
C GLN A 152 -4.52 -6.33 9.77
N VAL A 153 -3.95 -5.26 9.20
CA VAL A 153 -4.55 -4.54 8.07
C VAL A 153 -4.66 -5.46 6.85
N LEU A 154 -3.59 -6.20 6.53
CA LEU A 154 -3.56 -7.17 5.44
C LEU A 154 -4.56 -8.32 5.66
N GLU A 155 -4.68 -8.81 6.90
CA GLU A 155 -5.64 -9.84 7.31
C GLU A 155 -7.09 -9.37 7.10
N LEU A 156 -7.40 -8.11 7.43
CA LEU A 156 -8.74 -7.52 7.23
C LEU A 156 -9.17 -7.48 5.75
N ILE A 157 -8.22 -7.22 4.84
CA ILE A 157 -8.49 -7.07 3.41
C ILE A 157 -8.29 -8.38 2.64
N LYS A 158 -7.80 -9.45 3.29
CA LYS A 158 -7.36 -10.66 2.58
C LYS A 158 -8.49 -11.38 1.83
N GLY A 159 -9.72 -11.30 2.33
CA GLY A 159 -10.85 -12.07 1.82
C GLY A 159 -11.38 -11.62 0.46
N THR A 160 -11.03 -10.41 0.01
CA THR A 160 -11.54 -9.91 -1.28
C THR A 160 -10.89 -10.62 -2.46
N GLN A 161 -11.69 -10.86 -3.50
CA GLN A 161 -11.24 -11.37 -4.80
C GLN A 161 -11.00 -10.25 -5.81
N ALA A 162 -11.48 -9.04 -5.54
CA ALA A 162 -11.18 -7.86 -6.34
C ALA A 162 -9.75 -7.37 -6.04
N PRO A 163 -9.08 -6.68 -6.98
CA PRO A 163 -7.81 -6.03 -6.69
C PRO A 163 -7.95 -5.01 -5.54
N ILE A 164 -6.97 -4.99 -4.65
CA ILE A 164 -6.88 -4.01 -3.56
C ILE A 164 -6.09 -2.81 -4.09
N VAL A 165 -6.67 -1.62 -4.05
CA VAL A 165 -5.92 -0.40 -4.38
C VAL A 165 -5.05 -0.02 -3.19
N VAL A 166 -3.74 0.15 -3.41
CA VAL A 166 -2.81 0.63 -2.38
C VAL A 166 -2.05 1.82 -2.94
N HIS A 167 -2.06 2.93 -2.21
CA HIS A 167 -1.31 4.11 -2.59
C HIS A 167 -0.67 4.80 -1.38
N CYS A 168 0.43 5.48 -1.64
CA CYS A 168 0.98 6.51 -0.77
C CYS A 168 1.03 7.80 -1.60
N SER A 169 2.14 8.55 -1.59
CA SER A 169 2.29 9.71 -2.46
C SER A 169 2.74 9.30 -3.87
N ALA A 170 3.90 8.67 -4.03
CA ALA A 170 4.38 8.17 -5.34
C ALA A 170 3.91 6.74 -5.69
N GLY A 171 3.36 6.02 -4.72
CA GLY A 171 2.85 4.65 -4.93
C GLY A 171 3.94 3.59 -5.07
N VAL A 172 5.09 3.76 -4.41
CA VAL A 172 6.24 2.85 -4.55
C VAL A 172 6.93 2.48 -3.23
N GLY A 173 7.06 3.42 -2.28
CA GLY A 173 7.73 3.19 -1.00
C GLY A 173 6.86 2.43 -0.01
N ARG A 174 6.07 3.17 0.80
CA ARG A 174 5.12 2.59 1.78
C ARG A 174 4.19 1.54 1.15
N THR A 175 3.70 1.83 -0.06
CA THR A 175 2.93 0.88 -0.90
C THR A 175 3.71 -0.41 -1.13
N GLY A 176 4.98 -0.30 -1.52
CA GLY A 176 5.88 -1.42 -1.73
C GLY A 176 6.08 -2.26 -0.48
N SER A 177 6.30 -1.63 0.68
CA SER A 177 6.49 -2.34 1.95
C SER A 177 5.29 -3.24 2.26
N MET A 178 4.06 -2.71 2.13
CA MET A 178 2.84 -3.48 2.37
C MET A 178 2.69 -4.66 1.38
N VAL A 179 2.95 -4.41 0.10
CA VAL A 179 2.85 -5.44 -0.94
C VAL A 179 3.90 -6.54 -0.75
N LEU A 180 5.14 -6.19 -0.40
CA LEU A 180 6.22 -7.15 -0.16
C LEU A 180 5.93 -8.02 1.07
N ILE A 181 5.42 -7.43 2.16
CA ILE A 181 4.97 -8.20 3.33
C ILE A 181 3.89 -9.20 2.93
N GLN A 182 2.85 -8.77 2.20
CA GLN A 182 1.78 -9.67 1.75
C GLN A 182 2.33 -10.80 0.88
N TYR A 183 3.21 -10.50 -0.07
CA TYR A 183 3.79 -11.51 -0.95
C TYR A 183 4.50 -12.61 -0.14
N ILE A 184 5.32 -12.22 0.84
CA ILE A 184 6.08 -13.16 1.66
C ILE A 184 5.14 -13.98 2.56
N LEU A 185 4.16 -13.35 3.20
CA LEU A 185 3.17 -14.04 4.03
C LEU A 185 2.37 -15.08 3.23
N GLU A 186 1.97 -14.74 2.00
CA GLU A 186 1.31 -15.69 1.09
C GLU A 186 2.25 -16.83 0.65
N SER A 187 3.51 -16.52 0.36
CA SER A 187 4.52 -17.53 -0.01
C SER A 187 4.69 -18.57 1.10
N ILE A 188 4.77 -18.11 2.34
CA ILE A 188 4.85 -18.96 3.54
C ILE A 188 3.57 -19.79 3.69
N SER A 189 2.40 -19.16 3.54
CA SER A 189 1.10 -19.83 3.68
C SER A 189 0.87 -20.93 2.64
N MET A 190 1.49 -20.82 1.45
CA MET A 190 1.43 -21.85 0.41
C MET A 190 2.35 -23.04 0.67
N GLY A 191 3.29 -22.96 1.63
CA GLY A 191 4.17 -24.06 2.01
C GLY A 191 5.24 -24.44 0.96
N GLY A 192 5.45 -23.59 -0.05
CA GLY A 192 6.49 -23.79 -1.08
C GLY A 192 7.88 -23.30 -0.63
N PRO A 193 8.93 -23.54 -1.43
CA PRO A 193 10.25 -22.97 -1.17
C PRO A 193 10.18 -21.44 -1.09
N LEU A 194 10.74 -20.86 -0.02
CA LEU A 194 10.83 -19.42 0.14
C LEU A 194 11.94 -18.86 -0.74
N GLU A 195 11.57 -17.93 -1.60
CA GLU A 195 12.53 -17.14 -2.37
C GLU A 195 13.15 -16.06 -1.49
N GLU A 196 14.40 -15.71 -1.77
CA GLU A 196 15.06 -14.59 -1.09
C GLU A 196 14.28 -13.28 -1.33
N THR A 197 14.18 -12.45 -0.30
CA THR A 197 13.35 -11.23 -0.31
C THR A 197 13.74 -10.25 -1.43
N ASP A 198 15.00 -10.18 -1.80
CA ASP A 198 15.51 -9.34 -2.89
C ASP A 198 15.00 -9.84 -4.26
N LYS A 199 14.98 -11.15 -4.49
CA LYS A 199 14.39 -11.77 -5.70
C LYS A 199 12.90 -11.51 -5.79
N VAL A 200 12.18 -11.62 -4.66
CA VAL A 200 10.75 -11.25 -4.59
C VAL A 200 10.56 -9.77 -4.91
N LEU A 201 11.39 -8.89 -4.35
CA LEU A 201 11.34 -7.46 -4.62
C LEU A 201 11.59 -7.15 -6.10
N LEU A 202 12.52 -7.85 -6.76
CA LEU A 202 12.76 -7.71 -8.20
C LEU A 202 11.51 -8.10 -9.02
N LYS A 203 10.79 -9.16 -8.65
CA LYS A 203 9.52 -9.54 -9.30
C LYS A 203 8.43 -8.48 -9.13
N ILE A 204 8.37 -7.83 -7.96
CA ILE A 204 7.45 -6.72 -7.75
C ILE A 204 7.88 -5.50 -8.56
N ARG A 205 9.18 -5.19 -8.61
CA ARG A 205 9.73 -4.07 -9.41
C ARG A 205 9.51 -4.23 -10.91
N ALA A 206 9.47 -5.46 -11.41
CA ALA A 206 9.10 -5.76 -12.80
C ALA A 206 7.64 -5.45 -13.13
N GLN A 207 6.78 -5.29 -12.11
CA GLN A 207 5.36 -4.95 -12.26
C GLN A 207 5.06 -3.51 -11.87
N ARG A 208 5.76 -2.95 -10.87
CA ARG A 208 5.69 -1.54 -10.48
C ARG A 208 7.11 -1.01 -10.29
N ALA A 209 7.55 -0.19 -11.25
CA ALA A 209 8.89 0.38 -11.22
C ALA A 209 9.15 1.08 -9.89
N ASN A 210 10.39 1.00 -9.44
CA ASN A 210 10.86 1.71 -8.25
C ASN A 210 10.18 1.31 -6.92
N THR A 211 9.48 0.17 -6.88
CA THR A 211 8.99 -0.40 -5.62
C THR A 211 10.12 -0.56 -4.61
N ILE A 212 9.99 0.05 -3.43
CA ILE A 212 11.02 0.15 -2.38
C ILE A 212 12.38 0.52 -3.04
N GLN A 213 12.47 1.62 -3.79
CA GLN A 213 13.69 1.98 -4.54
C GLN A 213 14.77 2.71 -3.75
N ALA A 214 15.88 2.02 -3.48
CA ALA A 214 17.17 2.66 -3.24
C ALA A 214 17.72 3.04 -4.63
N SER A 215 17.46 4.26 -5.07
CA SER A 215 18.05 4.75 -6.32
C SER A 215 19.49 5.14 -6.02
N GLN A 216 20.44 4.79 -6.88
CA GLN A 216 21.79 5.40 -6.82
C GLN A 216 21.82 6.84 -7.35
N LEU A 217 20.69 7.33 -7.87
CA LEU A 217 20.53 8.65 -8.48
C LEU A 217 19.62 9.59 -7.66
N ILE A 218 19.19 9.19 -6.46
CA ILE A 218 18.46 10.08 -5.54
C ILE A 218 19.42 10.65 -4.50
N SER A 219 18.99 11.75 -3.86
CA SER A 219 19.76 12.35 -2.78
C SER A 219 20.04 11.32 -1.67
N TYR A 220 21.16 11.47 -0.94
CA TYR A 220 21.51 10.58 0.18
C TYR A 220 20.35 10.40 1.18
N SER A 221 19.56 11.45 1.42
CA SER A 221 18.38 11.39 2.28
C SER A 221 17.23 10.53 1.75
N ASP A 222 17.08 10.39 0.44
CA ASP A 222 16.04 9.56 -0.17
C ASP A 222 16.47 8.09 -0.27
N GLN A 223 17.78 7.84 -0.45
CA GLN A 223 18.35 6.50 -0.39
C GLN A 223 18.18 5.90 1.01
N PHE A 224 18.51 6.67 2.04
CA PHE A 224 18.32 6.28 3.43
C PHE A 224 16.86 5.93 3.77
N GLN A 225 15.89 6.67 3.25
CA GLN A 225 14.46 6.39 3.46
C GLN A 225 14.01 5.05 2.88
N THR A 226 14.71 4.54 1.87
CA THR A 226 14.36 3.25 1.27
C THR A 226 14.95 2.07 2.01
N ASP A 227 16.20 2.17 2.45
CA ASP A 227 16.82 1.10 3.23
C ASP A 227 16.02 0.85 4.52
N GLN A 228 15.51 1.92 5.15
CA GLN A 228 14.59 1.83 6.29
C GLN A 228 13.31 1.05 5.98
N GLN A 229 12.73 1.21 4.79
CA GLN A 229 11.52 0.47 4.37
C GLN A 229 11.81 -1.00 4.10
N TYR A 230 12.95 -1.33 3.51
CA TYR A 230 13.36 -2.72 3.29
C TYR A 230 13.64 -3.44 4.62
N LEU A 231 14.34 -2.76 5.54
CA LEU A 231 14.59 -3.25 6.89
C LEU A 231 13.28 -3.39 7.69
N PHE A 232 12.36 -2.45 7.56
CA PHE A 232 11.04 -2.50 8.20
C PHE A 232 10.26 -3.75 7.81
N VAL A 233 10.25 -4.11 6.52
CA VAL A 233 9.61 -5.35 6.04
C VAL A 233 10.18 -6.57 6.78
N HIS A 234 11.51 -6.67 6.89
CA HIS A 234 12.15 -7.79 7.59
C HIS A 234 11.82 -7.79 9.08
N GLN A 235 11.91 -6.64 9.74
CA GLN A 235 11.62 -6.53 11.17
C GLN A 235 10.18 -6.91 11.50
N VAL A 236 9.20 -6.45 10.70
CA VAL A 236 7.78 -6.82 10.86
C VAL A 236 7.58 -8.32 10.69
N LEU A 237 8.14 -8.93 9.64
CA LEU A 237 8.00 -10.36 9.39
C LEU A 237 8.62 -11.20 10.50
N LEU A 238 9.81 -10.82 10.99
CA LEU A 238 10.47 -11.53 12.07
C LEU A 238 9.70 -11.41 13.39
N ASN A 239 9.15 -10.23 13.70
CA ASN A 239 8.29 -10.04 14.87
C ASN A 239 7.01 -10.88 14.74
N TYR A 240 6.38 -10.89 13.56
CA TYR A 240 5.23 -11.76 13.28
C TYR A 240 5.56 -13.24 13.49
N PHE A 241 6.72 -13.72 13.03
CA PHE A 241 7.11 -15.13 13.23
C PHE A 241 7.34 -15.49 14.70
N VAL A 242 7.88 -14.57 15.50
CA VAL A 242 8.02 -14.79 16.95
C VAL A 242 6.68 -14.85 17.63
N GLU A 243 5.80 -13.89 17.37
CA GLU A 243 4.47 -13.81 17.99
C GLU A 243 3.62 -15.04 17.69
N ASN A 244 3.77 -15.61 16.49
CA ASN A 244 3.01 -16.78 16.04
C ASN A 244 3.77 -18.10 16.23
N GLN A 245 4.92 -18.10 16.93
CA GLN A 245 5.73 -19.30 17.19
C GLN A 245 6.17 -20.06 15.92
N LEU A 246 6.37 -19.31 14.83
CA LEU A 246 6.81 -19.83 13.53
C LEU A 246 8.34 -19.87 13.40
N LEU A 247 9.07 -19.33 14.39
CA LEU A 247 10.52 -19.30 14.41
C LEU A 247 11.09 -20.33 15.39
N ASP A 248 12.00 -21.18 14.91
CA ASP A 248 12.76 -22.09 15.78
C ASP A 248 13.51 -21.28 16.86
N PRO A 249 13.35 -21.62 18.16
CA PRO A 249 13.98 -20.91 19.28
C PRO A 249 15.49 -20.67 19.12
N ARG A 250 16.20 -21.54 18.39
CA ARG A 250 17.65 -21.38 18.12
C ARG A 250 18.00 -20.07 17.39
N TRP A 251 17.06 -19.51 16.64
CA TRP A 251 17.26 -18.28 15.87
C TRP A 251 16.95 -17.01 16.68
N LYS A 252 16.32 -17.13 17.85
CA LYS A 252 15.93 -15.98 18.68
C LYS A 252 17.09 -15.04 19.05
N PRO A 253 18.31 -15.52 19.37
CA PRO A 253 19.44 -14.63 19.63
C PRO A 253 19.85 -13.77 18.42
N PHE A 254 19.75 -14.32 17.20
CA PHE A 254 20.07 -13.59 15.96
C PHE A 254 19.03 -12.53 15.67
N LEU A 255 17.75 -12.84 15.88
CA LEU A 255 16.68 -11.86 15.79
C LEU A 255 16.86 -10.72 16.80
N ASN A 256 17.17 -11.02 18.06
CA ASN A 256 17.41 -9.98 19.06
C ASN A 256 18.55 -9.05 18.64
N ARG A 257 19.63 -9.60 18.06
CA ARG A 257 20.73 -8.80 17.50
C ARG A 257 20.25 -7.93 16.34
N PHE A 258 19.52 -8.52 15.39
CA PHE A 258 18.95 -7.79 14.26
C PHE A 258 18.05 -6.64 14.73
N THR A 259 17.16 -6.87 15.70
CA THR A 259 16.29 -5.83 16.27
C THR A 259 17.09 -4.67 16.89
N VAL A 260 18.20 -4.96 17.56
CA VAL A 260 19.08 -3.91 18.11
C VAL A 260 19.73 -3.09 16.99
N GLU A 261 20.24 -3.75 15.95
CA GLU A 261 20.85 -3.09 14.79
C GLU A 261 19.83 -2.29 13.96
N TYR A 262 18.63 -2.84 13.77
CA TYR A 262 17.48 -2.19 13.16
C TYR A 262 17.16 -0.88 13.88
N ASN A 263 16.97 -0.93 15.20
CA ASN A 263 16.61 0.24 15.99
C ASN A 263 17.67 1.34 15.90
N ARG A 264 18.96 0.99 15.89
CA ARG A 264 20.07 1.94 15.71
C ARG A 264 20.13 2.57 14.31
N SER A 265 19.62 1.88 13.31
CA SER A 265 19.69 2.32 11.90
C SER A 265 18.44 3.10 11.48
N VAL A 266 17.31 2.84 12.13
CA VAL A 266 16.01 3.43 11.78
C VAL A 266 15.64 4.63 12.66
N PHE A 267 16.06 4.64 13.92
CA PHE A 267 15.75 5.68 14.92
C PHE A 267 17.01 6.28 15.52
#